data_AF-M6A8C5-F1
#
_entry.id   AF-M6A8C5-F1
#
_cell.length_a   1.000
_cell.length_b   1.000
_cell.length_c   1.000
_cell.angle_alpha   90.00
_cell.angle_beta   90.00
_cell.angle_gamma   90.00
#
_symmetry.space_group_name_H-M   'P 1'
#
loop_
_entity.id
_entity.type
_entity.pdbx_description
1 polymer ?
#
loop_
_entity_poly.entity_id
_entity_poly.type
_entity_poly.pdbx_seq_one_letter_code
_entity_poly.pdbx_strand_id
1 'polypeptide(L)'
;MYLGLITWTLLRLIGIRFYMPISIAMIWITNPVTFPFFYYIFYVAGVAAYNVLGWNMPAMNFARISEVINHSGSLGLYEGLKYWSTFLINDMGVPMFLGSFLIGVPSAIVGYPLTKILLNGFRKKQAKKEGISLKEWEDKYVRKEANKRVSIWNILKS
;
A
#
# COMPACT_ATOMS: atom_id res chain seq x y z
N MET A 1 -10.93 6.97 -5.81
CA MET A 1 -10.52 7.94 -6.85
C MET A 1 -10.21 9.30 -6.26
N TYR A 2 -11.08 9.87 -5.41
CA TYR A 2 -10.87 11.16 -4.75
C TYR A 2 -9.64 11.22 -3.85
N LEU A 3 -9.34 10.17 -3.08
CA LEU A 3 -8.15 10.14 -2.23
C LEU A 3 -6.85 10.26 -3.04
N GLY A 4 -6.74 9.53 -4.16
CA GLY A 4 -5.58 9.61 -5.05
C GLY A 4 -5.41 11.00 -5.68
N LEU A 5 -6.51 11.65 -6.04
CA LEU A 5 -6.51 13.03 -6.54
C LEU A 5 -6.07 14.03 -5.46
N ILE A 6 -6.58 13.88 -4.23
CA ILE A 6 -6.21 14.74 -3.09
C ILE A 6 -4.71 14.58 -2.77
N THR A 7 -4.24 13.33 -2.63
CA THR A 7 -2.82 13.04 -2.38
C THR A 7 -1.94 13.60 -3.50
N TRP A 8 -2.35 13.44 -4.76
CA TRP A 8 -1.64 14.03 -5.88
C TRP A 8 -1.56 15.56 -5.80
N THR A 9 -2.68 16.24 -5.51
CA THR A 9 -2.71 17.70 -5.41
C THR A 9 -1.79 18.17 -4.28
N LEU A 10 -1.88 17.57 -3.10
CA LEU A 10 -1.02 17.92 -1.95
C LEU A 10 0.46 17.68 -2.25
N LEU A 11 0.81 16.52 -2.79
CA LEU A 11 2.20 16.19 -3.15
C LEU A 11 2.73 17.11 -4.24
N ARG A 12 1.89 17.50 -5.19
CA ARG A 12 2.26 18.43 -6.27
C ARG A 12 2.54 19.84 -5.74
N LEU A 13 1.81 20.30 -4.72
CA LEU A 13 2.07 21.59 -4.06
C LEU A 13 3.46 21.63 -3.40
N ILE A 14 3.92 20.51 -2.86
CA ILE A 14 5.26 20.38 -2.26
C ILE A 14 6.33 19.91 -3.26
N GLY A 15 6.02 19.92 -4.56
CA GLY A 15 6.97 19.58 -5.63
C GLY A 15 7.32 18.08 -5.74
N ILE A 16 6.59 17.20 -5.05
CA ILE A 16 6.76 15.74 -5.15
C ILE A 16 5.96 15.21 -6.34
N ARG A 17 6.61 14.42 -7.19
CA ARG A 17 5.98 13.80 -8.35
C ARG A 17 5.15 12.59 -7.94
N PHE A 18 3.86 12.64 -8.20
CA PHE A 18 2.95 11.52 -8.01
C PHE A 18 2.29 11.14 -9.34
N TYR A 19 2.39 9.87 -9.73
CA TYR A 19 1.88 9.39 -11.02
C TYR A 19 0.41 8.97 -10.88
N MET A 20 -0.49 9.85 -11.34
CA MET A 20 -1.94 9.62 -11.31
C MET A 20 -2.39 8.32 -11.98
N PRO A 21 -1.89 7.94 -13.18
CA PRO A 21 -2.32 6.69 -13.82
C PRO A 21 -2.02 5.45 -12.98
N ILE A 22 -0.85 5.44 -12.32
CA ILE A 22 -0.45 4.34 -11.43
C ILE A 22 -1.40 4.28 -10.23
N SER A 23 -1.74 5.43 -9.65
CA SER A 23 -2.68 5.47 -8.52
C SER A 23 -4.09 5.05 -8.90
N ILE A 24 -4.55 5.38 -10.09
CA ILE A 24 -5.83 4.91 -10.62
C ILE A 24 -5.79 3.39 -10.82
N ALA A 25 -4.69 2.85 -11.35
CA ALA A 25 -4.51 1.40 -11.50
C ALA A 25 -4.51 0.68 -10.13
N MET A 26 -3.89 1.25 -9.11
CA MET A 26 -3.87 0.68 -7.75
C MET A 26 -5.27 0.55 -7.14
N ILE A 27 -6.23 1.41 -7.51
CA ILE A 27 -7.63 1.31 -7.05
C ILE A 27 -8.26 -0.02 -7.48
N TRP A 28 -7.93 -0.50 -8.69
CA TRP A 28 -8.41 -1.78 -9.19
C TRP A 28 -7.76 -2.98 -8.50
N ILE A 29 -6.56 -2.80 -7.95
CA ILE A 29 -5.89 -3.82 -7.12
C ILE A 29 -6.50 -3.86 -5.71
N THR A 30 -7.06 -2.77 -5.20
CA THR A 30 -7.78 -2.70 -3.92
C THR A 30 -9.30 -2.71 -4.12
N ASN A 31 -9.82 -3.76 -4.72
CA ASN A 31 -11.26 -3.91 -4.98
C ASN A 31 -11.91 -4.83 -3.92
N PRO A 32 -13.26 -4.89 -3.82
CA PRO A 32 -13.94 -5.73 -2.82
C PRO A 32 -13.59 -7.21 -2.88
N VAL A 33 -13.12 -7.70 -4.02
CA VAL A 33 -12.68 -9.10 -4.19
C VAL A 33 -11.25 -9.26 -3.65
N THR A 34 -10.32 -8.40 -4.01
CA THR A 34 -8.90 -8.53 -3.63
C THR A 34 -8.61 -8.11 -2.19
N PHE A 35 -9.39 -7.19 -1.65
CA PHE A 35 -9.18 -6.60 -0.33
C PHE A 35 -9.26 -7.62 0.82
N PRO A 36 -10.29 -8.51 0.89
CA PRO A 36 -10.32 -9.59 1.87
C PRO A 36 -9.08 -10.49 1.82
N PHE A 37 -8.60 -10.84 0.62
CA PHE A 37 -7.42 -11.70 0.47
C PHE A 37 -6.16 -11.04 1.04
N PHE A 38 -5.88 -9.79 0.69
CA PHE A 38 -4.71 -9.08 1.24
C PHE A 38 -4.82 -8.89 2.75
N TYR A 39 -6.02 -8.57 3.24
CA TYR A 39 -6.26 -8.31 4.66
C TYR A 39 -6.09 -9.59 5.48
N TYR A 40 -6.53 -10.73 4.94
CA TYR A 40 -6.29 -12.03 5.54
C TYR A 40 -4.80 -12.39 5.57
N ILE A 41 -4.06 -12.17 4.47
CA ILE A 41 -2.61 -12.41 4.44
C ILE A 41 -1.89 -11.56 5.49
N PHE A 42 -2.24 -10.28 5.60
CA PHE A 42 -1.67 -9.39 6.62
C PHE A 42 -2.05 -9.85 8.03
N TYR A 43 -3.30 -10.26 8.25
CA TYR A 43 -3.73 -10.79 9.54
C TYR A 43 -2.90 -12.01 9.96
N VAL A 44 -2.78 -13.01 9.08
CA VAL A 44 -2.04 -14.25 9.35
C VAL A 44 -0.56 -13.98 9.59
N ALA A 45 0.07 -13.15 8.75
CA ALA A 45 1.46 -12.74 8.94
C ALA A 45 1.66 -12.00 10.27
N GLY A 46 0.71 -11.14 10.64
CA GLY A 46 0.68 -10.44 11.92
C GLY A 46 0.60 -11.38 13.11
N VAL A 47 -0.39 -12.26 13.14
CA VAL A 47 -0.55 -13.26 14.22
C VAL A 47 0.69 -14.14 14.35
N ALA A 48 1.25 -14.57 13.23
CA ALA A 48 2.50 -15.34 13.24
C ALA A 48 3.64 -14.54 13.90
N ALA A 49 3.78 -13.25 13.59
CA ALA A 49 4.78 -12.40 14.23
C ALA A 49 4.50 -12.18 15.73
N TYR A 50 3.25 -11.94 16.13
CA TYR A 50 2.84 -11.84 17.53
C TYR A 50 3.21 -13.10 18.32
N ASN A 51 3.00 -14.28 17.73
CA ASN A 51 3.33 -15.56 18.35
C ASN A 51 4.85 -15.76 18.46
N VAL A 52 5.63 -15.38 17.44
CA VAL A 52 7.10 -15.41 17.48
C VAL A 52 7.65 -14.47 18.55
N LEU A 53 7.00 -13.33 18.78
CA LEU A 53 7.36 -12.38 19.85
C LEU A 53 6.91 -12.82 21.25
N GLY A 54 6.27 -13.99 21.39
CA GLY A 54 5.85 -14.56 22.67
C GLY A 54 4.53 -14.01 23.22
N TRP A 55 3.80 -13.21 22.45
CA TRP A 55 2.53 -12.60 22.87
C TRP A 55 1.31 -13.52 22.73
N ASN A 56 1.47 -14.70 22.12
CA ASN A 56 0.47 -15.77 22.02
C ASN A 56 -0.95 -15.27 21.71
N MET A 57 -1.10 -14.59 20.58
CA MET A 57 -2.37 -14.01 20.18
C MET A 57 -3.28 -15.12 19.65
N PRO A 58 -4.48 -15.32 20.22
CA PRO A 58 -5.40 -16.33 19.74
C PRO A 58 -5.84 -15.99 18.31
N ALA A 59 -5.77 -16.97 17.42
CA ALA A 59 -6.24 -16.79 16.04
C ALA A 59 -7.76 -16.58 16.01
N MET A 60 -8.21 -15.66 15.17
CA MET A 60 -9.62 -15.37 14.98
C MET A 60 -10.35 -16.60 14.47
N ASN A 61 -11.42 -16.97 15.16
CA ASN A 61 -12.28 -18.08 14.80
C ASN A 61 -13.74 -17.64 14.84
N PHE A 62 -14.61 -18.47 14.28
CA PHE A 62 -16.04 -18.15 14.21
C PHE A 62 -16.68 -18.04 15.61
N ALA A 63 -16.21 -18.84 16.58
CA ALA A 63 -16.71 -18.80 17.96
C ALA A 63 -16.51 -17.42 18.60
N ARG A 64 -15.32 -16.81 18.43
CA ARG A 64 -15.03 -15.47 18.93
C ARG A 64 -15.90 -14.41 18.25
N ILE A 65 -16.11 -14.52 16.93
CA ILE A 65 -16.98 -13.58 16.21
C ILE A 65 -18.43 -13.69 16.73
N SER A 66 -18.95 -14.90 16.92
CA SER A 66 -20.30 -15.11 17.46
C SER A 66 -20.43 -14.58 18.89
N GLU A 67 -19.42 -14.77 19.74
CA GLU A 67 -19.38 -14.22 21.09
C GLU A 67 -19.50 -12.69 21.06
N VAL A 68 -18.72 -12.02 20.19
CA VAL A 68 -18.72 -10.57 20.07
C VAL A 68 -20.06 -10.05 19.54
N ILE A 69 -20.69 -10.75 18.59
CA ILE A 69 -22.02 -10.39 18.07
C ILE A 69 -23.06 -10.50 19.18
N ASN A 70 -23.09 -11.60 19.91
CA ASN A 70 -24.07 -11.83 20.97
C ASN A 70 -23.88 -10.84 22.13
N HIS A 71 -22.63 -10.58 22.53
CA HIS A 71 -22.33 -9.66 23.61
C HIS A 71 -22.67 -8.22 23.23
N SER A 72 -22.22 -7.75 22.06
CA SER A 72 -22.54 -6.39 21.59
C SER A 72 -24.04 -6.17 21.37
N GLY A 73 -24.78 -7.19 20.91
CA GLY A 73 -26.23 -7.14 20.75
C GLY A 73 -27.01 -7.10 22.07
N SER A 74 -26.41 -7.56 23.17
CA SER A 74 -27.00 -7.50 24.51
C SER A 74 -26.81 -6.15 25.22
N LEU A 75 -25.95 -5.28 24.67
CA LEU A 75 -25.58 -3.99 25.25
C LEU A 75 -26.39 -2.84 24.63
N GLY A 76 -26.37 -1.69 25.30
CA GLY A 76 -26.83 -0.43 24.72
C GLY A 76 -26.03 -0.04 23.47
N LEU A 77 -26.57 0.84 22.62
CA LEU A 77 -25.95 1.21 21.34
C LEU A 77 -24.51 1.71 21.48
N TYR A 78 -24.24 2.56 22.48
CA TYR A 78 -22.91 3.13 22.69
C TYR A 78 -21.91 2.06 23.15
N GLU A 79 -22.29 1.26 24.15
CA GLU A 79 -21.45 0.21 24.71
C GLU A 79 -21.19 -0.90 23.70
N GLY A 80 -22.21 -1.30 22.93
CA GLY A 80 -22.12 -2.26 21.84
C GLY A 80 -21.18 -1.78 20.73
N LEU A 81 -21.34 -0.53 20.26
CA LEU A 81 -20.44 0.06 19.25
C LEU A 81 -19.00 0.16 19.76
N LYS A 82 -18.81 0.55 21.02
CA LYS A 82 -17.49 0.63 21.64
C LYS A 82 -16.84 -0.75 21.73
N TYR A 83 -17.59 -1.78 22.15
CA TYR A 83 -17.11 -3.15 22.25
C TYR A 83 -16.71 -3.70 20.87
N TRP A 84 -17.59 -3.52 19.87
CA TRP A 84 -17.32 -3.94 18.49
C TRP A 84 -16.09 -3.24 17.91
N SER A 85 -15.96 -1.93 18.13
CA SER A 85 -14.80 -1.15 17.69
C SER A 85 -13.50 -1.61 18.36
N THR A 86 -13.57 -1.90 19.66
CA THR A 86 -12.41 -2.41 20.43
C THR A 86 -11.98 -3.77 19.91
N PHE A 87 -12.93 -4.67 19.63
CA PHE A 87 -12.68 -5.95 18.98
C PHE A 87 -12.03 -5.78 17.60
N LEU A 88 -12.58 -4.93 16.74
CA LEU A 88 -12.03 -4.70 15.39
C LEU A 88 -10.61 -4.14 15.44
N ILE A 89 -10.30 -3.23 16.37
CA ILE A 89 -8.98 -2.63 16.48
C ILE A 89 -7.99 -3.61 17.10
N ASN A 90 -8.32 -4.20 18.26
CA ASN A 90 -7.37 -4.99 19.03
C ASN A 90 -7.20 -6.41 18.47
N ASP A 91 -8.30 -7.10 18.15
CA ASP A 91 -8.27 -8.50 17.75
C ASP A 91 -7.92 -8.64 16.26
N MET A 92 -8.24 -7.65 15.41
CA MET A 92 -7.95 -7.69 13.96
C MET A 92 -6.99 -6.60 13.48
N GLY A 93 -7.23 -5.35 13.85
CA GLY A 93 -6.52 -4.19 13.31
C GLY A 93 -5.03 -4.18 13.63
N VAL A 94 -4.68 -4.42 14.89
CA VAL A 94 -3.29 -4.47 15.37
C VAL A 94 -2.47 -5.58 14.68
N PRO A 95 -2.90 -6.86 14.62
CA PRO A 95 -2.15 -7.88 13.91
C PRO A 95 -2.07 -7.60 12.41
N MET A 96 -3.16 -7.14 11.78
CA MET A 96 -3.13 -6.77 10.37
C MET A 96 -2.17 -5.62 10.08
N PHE A 97 -2.10 -4.63 10.96
CA PHE A 97 -1.15 -3.52 10.83
C PHE A 97 0.28 -4.03 10.87
N LEU A 98 0.64 -4.84 11.87
CA LEU A 98 1.97 -5.44 11.95
C LEU A 98 2.30 -6.29 10.72
N GLY A 99 1.40 -7.18 10.31
CA GLY A 99 1.59 -8.01 9.13
C GLY A 99 1.71 -7.20 7.84
N SER A 100 1.02 -6.06 7.72
CA SER A 100 1.16 -5.17 6.57
C SER A 100 2.55 -4.57 6.45
N PHE A 101 3.23 -4.26 7.57
CA PHE A 101 4.63 -3.84 7.55
C PHE A 101 5.57 -4.98 7.15
N LEU A 102 5.34 -6.17 7.72
CA LEU A 102 6.16 -7.35 7.45
C LEU A 102 6.09 -7.82 6.00
N ILE A 103 4.94 -7.68 5.34
CA ILE A 103 4.80 -8.01 3.93
C ILE A 103 5.13 -6.80 3.05
N GLY A 104 4.60 -5.63 3.38
CA GLY A 104 4.66 -4.43 2.55
C GLY A 104 6.08 -3.85 2.42
N VAL A 105 6.86 -3.78 3.50
CA VAL A 105 8.20 -3.20 3.46
C VAL A 105 9.16 -4.07 2.64
N PRO A 106 9.27 -5.40 2.87
CA PRO A 106 10.08 -6.25 2.00
C PRO A 106 9.59 -6.25 0.55
N SER A 107 8.27 -6.25 0.33
CA SER A 107 7.70 -6.17 -1.02
C SER A 107 8.10 -4.87 -1.73
N ALA A 108 8.17 -3.75 -1.01
CA ALA A 108 8.61 -2.47 -1.57
C ALA A 108 10.12 -2.49 -1.90
N ILE A 109 10.94 -3.04 -0.99
CA ILE A 109 12.40 -3.18 -1.16
C ILE A 109 12.72 -4.05 -2.38
N VAL A 110 12.01 -5.17 -2.56
CA VAL A 110 12.19 -6.09 -3.70
C VAL A 110 11.51 -5.57 -4.96
N GLY A 111 10.37 -4.89 -4.83
CA GLY A 111 9.58 -4.37 -5.94
C GLY A 111 10.36 -3.35 -6.77
N TYR A 112 11.07 -2.42 -6.13
CA TYR A 112 11.84 -1.40 -6.85
C TYR A 112 12.91 -1.95 -7.82
N PRO A 113 13.87 -2.80 -7.39
CA PRO A 113 14.87 -3.35 -8.31
C PRO A 113 14.22 -4.23 -9.39
N LEU A 114 13.18 -5.01 -9.04
CA LEU A 114 12.46 -5.84 -10.01
C LEU A 114 11.81 -4.99 -11.10
N THR A 115 11.05 -3.96 -10.72
CA THR A 115 10.45 -3.02 -11.68
C THR A 115 11.52 -2.33 -12.52
N LYS A 116 12.64 -1.90 -11.93
CA LYS A 116 13.74 -1.27 -12.66
C LYS A 116 14.34 -2.20 -13.71
N ILE A 117 14.56 -3.47 -13.38
CA ILE A 117 15.10 -4.48 -14.31
C ILE A 117 14.13 -4.72 -15.47
N LEU A 118 12.85 -4.99 -15.15
CA LEU A 118 11.82 -5.26 -16.16
C LEU A 118 11.63 -4.07 -17.10
N LEU A 119 11.54 -2.86 -16.55
CA LEU A 119 11.34 -1.65 -17.33
C LEU A 119 12.54 -1.36 -18.23
N ASN A 120 13.77 -1.47 -17.72
CA ASN A 120 14.97 -1.27 -18.53
C ASN A 120 15.12 -2.33 -19.62
N GLY A 121 14.77 -3.59 -19.33
CA GLY A 121 14.73 -4.65 -20.33
C GLY A 121 13.74 -4.36 -21.46
N PHE A 122 12.53 -3.91 -21.09
CA PHE A 122 11.51 -3.49 -22.06
C PHE A 122 11.99 -2.32 -22.92
N ARG A 123 12.56 -1.26 -22.32
CA ARG A 123 13.10 -0.09 -23.05
C ARG A 123 14.21 -0.47 -24.01
N LYS A 124 15.16 -1.31 -23.59
CA LYS A 124 16.24 -1.81 -24.46
C LYS A 124 15.70 -2.59 -25.66
N LYS A 125 14.69 -3.44 -25.43
CA LYS A 125 14.05 -4.20 -26.52
C LYS A 125 13.38 -3.27 -27.53
N GLN A 126 12.76 -2.19 -27.06
CA GLN A 126 12.12 -1.20 -27.93
C GLN A 126 13.13 -0.35 -28.71
N ALA A 127 14.20 0.12 -28.04
CA ALA A 127 15.29 0.84 -28.69
C ALA A 127 15.93 0.01 -29.81
N LYS A 128 16.17 -1.29 -29.56
CA LYS A 128 16.70 -2.23 -30.55
C LYS A 128 15.77 -2.39 -31.77
N LYS A 129 14.44 -2.41 -31.57
CA LYS A 129 13.47 -2.49 -32.68
C LYS A 129 13.50 -1.25 -33.58
N GLU A 130 13.80 -0.09 -33.00
CA GLU A 130 13.91 1.17 -33.72
C GLU A 130 15.33 1.43 -34.26
N GLY A 131 16.29 0.55 -33.98
CA GLY A 131 17.69 0.70 -34.41
C GLY A 131 18.43 1.86 -33.75
N ILE A 132 17.89 2.44 -32.68
CA ILE A 132 18.47 3.58 -31.96
C ILE A 132 19.07 3.15 -30.62
N SER A 133 19.96 3.97 -30.08
CA SER A 133 20.52 3.72 -28.74
C SER A 133 19.46 3.89 -27.66
N LEU A 134 19.67 3.25 -26.49
CA LEU A 134 18.76 3.39 -25.35
C LEU A 134 18.61 4.87 -24.93
N LYS A 135 19.70 5.64 -24.97
CA LYS A 135 19.70 7.05 -24.57
C LYS A 135 18.87 7.91 -25.51
N GLU A 136 19.02 7.69 -26.82
CA GLU A 136 18.22 8.38 -27.84
C GLU A 136 16.73 7.99 -27.74
N TRP A 137 16.44 6.71 -27.48
CA TRP A 137 15.08 6.26 -27.26
C TRP A 137 14.46 6.92 -26.03
N GLU A 138 15.21 7.01 -24.92
CA GLU A 138 14.76 7.70 -23.72
C GLU A 138 14.56 9.20 -23.94
N ASP A 139 15.47 9.88 -24.65
CA ASP A 139 15.33 11.30 -24.96
C ASP A 139 14.12 11.58 -25.86
N LYS A 140 13.77 10.65 -26.76
CA LYS A 140 12.64 10.75 -27.68
C LYS A 140 11.28 10.48 -27.01
N TYR A 141 11.19 9.48 -26.13
CA TYR A 141 9.89 9.00 -25.60
C TYR A 141 9.70 9.24 -24.10
N VAL A 142 10.78 9.34 -23.32
CA VAL A 142 10.69 9.57 -21.88
C VAL A 142 10.69 11.07 -21.61
N ARG A 143 9.49 11.61 -21.38
CA ARG A 143 9.32 13.00 -20.94
C ARG A 143 10.13 13.29 -19.67
N LYS A 144 11.14 14.16 -19.77
CA LYS A 144 11.92 14.67 -18.63
C LYS A 144 11.14 15.78 -17.91
N GLU A 145 9.99 15.47 -17.32
CA GLU A 145 9.19 16.49 -16.63
C GLU A 145 9.62 16.68 -15.16
N ALA A 146 10.66 17.49 -14.92
CA ALA A 146 10.75 18.29 -13.68
C ALA A 146 10.98 19.73 -14.08
N ASN A 147 10.04 20.58 -13.70
CA ASN A 147 10.38 21.98 -13.50
C ASN A 147 11.35 22.04 -12.31
N LYS A 148 12.66 22.04 -12.59
CA LYS A 148 13.72 22.06 -11.57
C LYS A 148 13.54 23.22 -10.58
N ARG A 149 12.81 24.28 -10.94
CA ARG A 149 12.58 25.46 -10.10
C ARG A 149 11.68 25.23 -8.87
N VAL A 150 10.89 24.15 -8.81
CA VAL A 150 9.88 23.93 -7.74
C VAL A 150 10.20 22.70 -6.86
N SER A 151 11.37 22.10 -7.04
CA SER A 151 11.81 20.96 -6.23
C SER A 151 12.10 21.41 -4.80
N ILE A 152 11.52 20.74 -3.79
CA ILE A 152 11.79 21.01 -2.37
C ILE A 152 13.29 20.92 -2.02
N TRP A 153 14.04 20.11 -2.77
CA TRP A 153 15.49 19.98 -2.65
C TRP A 153 16.26 21.24 -3.05
N ASN A 154 15.66 22.15 -3.80
CA ASN A 154 16.26 23.44 -4.17
C ASN A 154 15.85 24.55 -3.20
N ILE A 155 14.69 24.45 -2.55
CA ILE A 155 14.27 25.36 -1.48
C ILE A 155 15.06 25.08 -0.20
N LEU A 156 15.31 23.80 0.13
CA LEU A 156 16.13 23.40 1.28
C LEU A 156 17.64 23.68 1.10
N LYS A 157 18.06 24.10 -0.09
CA LYS A 157 19.45 24.45 -0.42
C LYS A 157 19.72 25.96 -0.52
N SER A 158 18.69 26.80 -0.43
CA SER A 158 18.81 28.27 -0.33
C SER A 158 18.72 28.71 1.12
#